data_AF-A0A942SCW0-F1
#
_entry.id   AF-A0A942SCW0-F1
#
_cell.length_a   1.000
_cell.length_b   1.000
_cell.length_c   1.000
_cell.angle_alpha   90.00
_cell.angle_beta   90.00
_cell.angle_gamma   90.00
#
_symmetry.space_group_name_H-M   'P 1'
#
loop_
_entity.id
_entity.type
_entity.pdbx_description
1 polymer ?
#
loop_
_entity_poly.entity_id
_entity_poly.type
_entity_poly.pdbx_seq_one_letter_code
_entity_poly.pdbx_strand_id
1 'polypeptide(L)'
;MKLFKQVEFYGNILLISSFAIWFLLSNSLESVLTSYCIVGAFQVVGMIIHAWNRWFTSAWSIRWVYHWLSFVLLVTMPIGSVWLLVYISPLLALFYVFICGRELKAIKLKELVHLK
;
A
#
# COMPACT_ATOMS: atom_id res chain seq x y z
N MET A 1 -8.00 -7.29 -13.49
CA MET A 1 -6.66 -7.25 -12.86
C MET A 1 -5.85 -6.00 -13.26
N LYS A 2 -5.60 -5.74 -14.56
CA LYS A 2 -4.74 -4.62 -15.00
C LYS A 2 -5.24 -3.23 -14.58
N LEU A 3 -6.50 -2.90 -14.84
CA LEU A 3 -7.07 -1.61 -14.51
C LEU A 3 -7.03 -1.35 -12.99
N PHE A 4 -7.43 -2.34 -12.19
CA PHE A 4 -7.29 -2.29 -10.74
C PHE A 4 -5.84 -2.03 -10.29
N LYS A 5 -4.86 -2.73 -10.87
CA LYS A 5 -3.44 -2.53 -10.58
C LYS A 5 -2.92 -1.14 -10.94
N GLN A 6 -3.43 -0.57 -12.03
CA GLN A 6 -3.10 0.81 -12.41
C GLN A 6 -3.70 1.79 -11.39
N VAL A 7 -4.98 1.64 -11.06
CA VAL A 7 -5.64 2.48 -10.05
C VAL A 7 -4.93 2.40 -8.70
N GLU A 8 -4.57 1.19 -8.27
CA GLU A 8 -3.85 0.98 -7.01
C GLU A 8 -2.47 1.63 -7.01
N PHE A 9 -1.68 1.45 -8.08
CA PHE A 9 -0.34 2.00 -8.18
C PHE A 9 -0.36 3.54 -8.25
N TYR A 10 -1.11 4.11 -9.19
CA TYR A 10 -1.19 5.56 -9.37
C TYR A 10 -1.94 6.25 -8.22
N GLY A 11 -2.98 5.61 -7.69
CA GLY A 11 -3.72 6.09 -6.54
C GLY A 11 -2.85 6.19 -5.29
N ASN A 12 -2.01 5.19 -5.01
CA ASN A 12 -1.06 5.29 -3.89
C ASN A 12 0.02 6.36 -4.11
N ILE A 13 0.56 6.51 -5.32
CA ILE A 13 1.50 7.61 -5.62
C ILE A 13 0.86 8.96 -5.34
N LEU A 14 -0.37 9.17 -5.84
CA LEU A 14 -1.10 10.40 -5.65
C LEU A 14 -1.40 10.65 -4.17
N LEU A 15 -1.93 9.67 -3.45
CA LEU A 15 -2.23 9.77 -2.03
C LEU A 15 -0.99 10.08 -1.17
N ILE A 16 0.14 9.39 -1.41
CA ILE A 16 1.37 9.62 -0.66
C ILE A 16 1.96 10.99 -0.98
N SER A 17 1.94 11.41 -2.25
CA SER A 17 2.43 12.73 -2.65
C SER A 17 1.57 13.85 -2.07
N SER A 18 0.24 13.70 -2.13
CA SER A 18 -0.72 14.62 -1.52
C SER A 18 -0.55 14.68 0.00
N PHE A 19 -0.33 13.55 0.67
CA PHE A 19 0.00 13.51 2.10
C PHE A 19 1.28 14.27 2.40
N ALA A 20 2.35 14.06 1.63
CA ALA A 20 3.63 14.75 1.85
C ALA A 20 3.51 16.27 1.67
N ILE A 21 2.81 16.73 0.63
CA ILE A 21 2.54 18.15 0.41
C ILE A 21 1.70 18.71 1.56
N TRP A 22 0.62 18.00 1.92
CA TRP A 22 -0.28 18.43 2.98
C TRP A 22 0.41 18.48 4.35
N PHE A 23 1.28 17.52 4.65
CA PHE A 23 2.09 17.49 5.87
C PHE A 23 3.00 18.71 5.99
N LEU A 24 3.57 19.20 4.88
CA LEU A 24 4.42 20.40 4.88
C LEU A 24 3.62 21.70 5.03
N LEU A 25 2.35 21.71 4.64
CA LEU A 25 1.49 22.89 4.68
C LEU A 25 0.61 22.95 5.94
N SER A 26 0.36 21.80 6.56
CA SER A 26 -0.53 21.64 7.70
C SER A 26 0.17 22.00 9.00
N ASN A 27 -0.44 22.88 9.80
CA ASN A 27 -0.01 23.17 11.17
C ASN A 27 -0.83 22.39 12.23
N SER A 28 -1.80 21.57 11.82
CA SER A 28 -2.65 20.82 12.75
C SER A 28 -2.31 19.32 12.75
N LEU A 29 -2.25 18.75 13.95
CA LEU A 29 -2.07 17.31 14.13
C LEU A 29 -3.26 16.51 13.57
N GLU A 30 -4.47 17.03 13.74
CA GLU A 30 -5.70 16.39 13.28
C GLU A 30 -5.70 16.16 11.77
N SER A 31 -5.27 17.16 10.98
CA SER A 31 -5.24 17.04 9.54
C SER A 31 -4.16 16.04 9.08
N VAL A 32 -3.01 16.00 9.75
CA VAL A 32 -1.96 14.99 9.49
C VAL A 32 -2.46 13.58 9.79
N LEU A 33 -3.10 13.37 10.94
CA LEU A 33 -3.65 12.06 11.33
C LEU A 33 -4.76 11.61 10.38
N THR A 34 -5.63 12.52 9.96
CA THR A 34 -6.71 12.22 9.01
C THR A 34 -6.14 11.75 7.68
N SER A 35 -5.20 12.50 7.09
CA SER A 35 -4.56 12.11 5.84
C SER A 35 -3.78 10.80 5.98
N TYR A 36 -3.10 10.58 7.11
CA TYR A 36 -2.41 9.33 7.42
C TYR A 36 -3.38 8.12 7.42
N CYS A 37 -4.52 8.26 8.10
CA CYS A 37 -5.56 7.21 8.13
C CYS A 37 -6.15 6.94 6.74
N ILE A 38 -6.33 7.97 5.90
CA ILE A 38 -6.83 7.83 4.53
C ILE A 38 -5.84 7.00 3.68
N VAL A 39 -4.54 7.31 3.73
CA VAL A 39 -3.51 6.55 3.00
C VAL A 39 -3.49 5.09 3.48
N GLY A 40 -3.49 4.88 4.80
CA GLY A 40 -3.51 3.54 5.39
C GLY A 40 -4.75 2.73 5.01
N ALA A 41 -5.94 3.33 5.09
CA ALA A 41 -7.19 2.67 4.73
C ALA A 41 -7.19 2.23 3.25
N PHE A 42 -6.71 3.08 2.35
CA PHE A 42 -6.61 2.73 0.92
C PHE A 42 -5.69 1.51 0.69
N GLN A 43 -4.57 1.42 1.41
CA GLN A 43 -3.66 0.28 1.33
C GLN A 43 -4.26 -1.00 1.91
N VAL A 44 -4.94 -0.92 3.05
CA VAL A 44 -5.63 -2.06 3.66
C VAL A 44 -6.73 -2.59 2.75
N VAL A 45 -7.52 -1.72 2.11
CA VAL A 45 -8.52 -2.13 1.11
C VAL A 45 -7.85 -2.84 -0.07
N GLY A 46 -6.74 -2.29 -0.57
CA GLY A 46 -5.94 -2.94 -1.62
C GLY A 46 -5.48 -4.35 -1.20
N MET A 47 -4.94 -4.50 0.01
CA MET A 47 -4.56 -5.80 0.58
C MET A 47 -5.73 -6.78 0.64
N ILE A 48 -6.91 -6.35 1.09
CA ILE A 48 -8.09 -7.20 1.18
C ILE A 48 -8.48 -7.71 -0.21
N ILE A 49 -8.54 -6.83 -1.21
CA ILE A 49 -8.86 -7.21 -2.59
C ILE A 49 -7.82 -8.19 -3.15
N HIS A 50 -6.55 -8.00 -2.82
CA HIS A 50 -5.46 -8.91 -3.17
C HIS A 50 -5.60 -10.30 -2.55
N ALA A 51 -5.92 -10.35 -1.26
CA ALA A 51 -6.12 -11.59 -0.53
C ALA A 51 -7.34 -12.35 -1.06
N TRP A 52 -8.46 -11.65 -1.27
CA TRP A 52 -9.71 -12.22 -1.78
C TRP A 52 -9.54 -12.87 -3.15
N ASN A 53 -8.91 -12.15 -4.09
CA ASN A 53 -8.72 -12.64 -5.46
C ASN A 53 -7.48 -13.54 -5.63
N ARG A 54 -6.73 -13.78 -4.55
CA ARG A 54 -5.45 -14.52 -4.55
C ARG A 54 -4.44 -13.99 -5.57
N TRP A 55 -4.43 -12.67 -5.78
CA TRP A 55 -3.55 -12.03 -6.76
C TRP A 55 -2.17 -11.76 -6.16
N PHE A 56 -1.14 -12.44 -6.70
CA PHE A 56 0.26 -12.30 -6.27
C PHE A 56 0.53 -12.71 -4.81
N THR A 57 -0.39 -13.44 -4.16
CA THR A 57 -0.31 -13.88 -2.75
C THR A 57 0.21 -15.31 -2.58
N SER A 58 1.07 -15.80 -3.49
CA SER A 58 1.73 -17.09 -3.32
C SER A 58 2.59 -17.09 -2.05
N ALA A 59 2.72 -18.25 -1.39
CA ALA A 59 3.54 -18.37 -0.19
C ALA A 59 4.95 -17.81 -0.43
N TRP A 60 5.47 -17.06 0.54
CA TRP A 60 6.78 -16.38 0.49
C TRP A 60 6.95 -15.33 -0.62
N SER A 61 5.88 -14.95 -1.33
CA SER A 61 5.94 -13.80 -2.21
C SER A 61 6.17 -12.52 -1.39
N ILE A 62 6.77 -11.52 -2.02
CA ILE A 62 6.99 -10.21 -1.40
C ILE A 62 5.66 -9.62 -0.89
N ARG A 63 4.57 -9.83 -1.64
CA ARG A 63 3.22 -9.41 -1.23
C ARG A 63 2.70 -10.20 -0.03
N TRP A 64 2.96 -11.50 0.03
CA TRP A 64 2.59 -12.33 1.18
C TRP A 64 3.28 -11.85 2.47
N VAL A 65 4.59 -11.56 2.39
CA VAL A 65 5.36 -11.01 3.52
C VAL A 65 4.82 -9.63 3.92
N TYR A 66 4.55 -8.76 2.95
CA TYR A 66 3.93 -7.45 3.21
C TYR A 66 2.57 -7.59 3.92
N HIS A 67 1.71 -8.50 3.47
CA HIS A 67 0.39 -8.70 4.08
C HIS A 67 0.50 -9.09 5.55
N TRP A 68 1.35 -10.06 5.87
CA TRP A 68 1.53 -10.51 7.25
C TRP A 68 2.15 -9.43 8.13
N LEU A 69 3.17 -8.72 7.63
CA LEU A 69 3.78 -7.63 8.38
C LEU A 69 2.76 -6.52 8.70
N SER A 70 2.01 -6.06 7.70
CA SER A 70 0.98 -5.03 7.88
C SER A 70 -0.17 -5.53 8.79
N PHE A 71 -0.57 -6.79 8.65
CA PHE A 71 -1.62 -7.39 9.49
C PHE A 71 -1.21 -7.46 10.95
N VAL A 72 0.00 -7.95 11.24
CA VAL A 72 0.52 -8.01 12.62
C VAL A 72 0.56 -6.61 13.22
N LEU A 73 1.12 -5.63 12.50
CA LEU A 73 1.22 -4.25 13.00
C LEU A 73 -0.15 -3.62 13.30
N LEU A 74 -1.17 -3.90 12.47
CA LEU A 74 -2.53 -3.41 12.64
C LEU A 74 -3.22 -4.08 13.85
N VAL A 75 -3.11 -5.40 13.97
CA VAL A 75 -3.76 -6.16 15.06
C VAL A 75 -3.13 -5.87 16.42
N THR A 76 -1.82 -5.59 16.47
CA THR A 76 -1.14 -5.24 17.72
C THR A 76 -1.36 -3.79 18.15
N MET A 77 -2.10 -2.98 17.39
CA MET A 77 -2.37 -1.56 17.72
C MET A 77 -2.86 -1.35 19.15
N PRO A 78 -3.87 -2.11 19.64
CA PRO A 78 -4.38 -1.92 21.00
C PRO A 78 -3.36 -2.20 22.11
N ILE A 79 -2.29 -2.95 21.80
CA ILE A 79 -1.25 -3.37 22.74
C ILE A 79 -0.08 -2.37 22.75
N GLY A 80 -0.10 -1.35 21.88
CA GLY A 80 0.87 -0.25 21.87
C GLY A 80 1.68 -0.10 20.58
N SER A 81 1.41 -0.87 19.53
CA SER A 81 2.13 -0.70 18.24
C SER A 81 1.77 0.57 17.48
N VAL A 82 0.86 1.40 18.01
CA VAL A 82 0.49 2.71 17.43
C VAL A 82 1.73 3.58 17.18
N TRP A 83 2.65 3.64 18.14
CA TRP A 83 3.89 4.43 18.00
C TRP A 83 4.81 3.86 16.91
N LEU A 84 4.90 2.54 16.80
CA LEU A 84 5.66 1.87 15.75
C LEU A 84 5.07 2.14 14.37
N LEU A 85 3.74 2.12 14.25
CA LEU A 85 3.04 2.42 12.99
C LEU A 85 3.33 3.83 12.50
N VAL A 86 3.39 4.83 13.37
CA VAL A 86 3.70 6.22 12.96
C VAL A 86 5.02 6.29 12.18
N TYR A 87 6.04 5.53 12.60
CA TYR A 87 7.35 5.53 11.94
C TYR A 87 7.48 4.50 10.82
N ILE A 88 6.86 3.33 10.96
CA ILE A 88 7.00 2.21 10.02
C ILE A 88 6.03 2.35 8.84
N SER A 89 4.83 2.90 9.04
CA SER A 89 3.83 2.96 7.98
C SER A 89 4.25 3.81 6.77
N PRO A 90 4.99 4.94 6.89
CA PRO A 90 5.47 5.65 5.72
C PRO A 90 6.41 4.78 4.87
N LEU A 91 7.25 3.98 5.52
CA LEU A 91 8.12 3.01 4.84
C LEU A 91 7.31 1.90 4.18
N LEU A 92 6.29 1.38 4.87
CA LEU A 92 5.37 0.39 4.30
C LEU A 92 4.57 0.94 3.12
N ALA A 93 4.19 2.21 3.15
CA ALA A 93 3.46 2.86 2.07
C ALA A 93 4.33 2.95 0.80
N LEU A 94 5.60 3.36 0.95
CA LEU A 94 6.56 3.35 -0.15
C LEU A 94 6.83 1.93 -0.66
N PHE A 95 6.98 0.98 0.26
CA PHE A 95 7.18 -0.42 -0.09
C PHE A 95 5.96 -1.00 -0.83
N TYR A 96 4.74 -0.61 -0.46
CA TYR A 96 3.52 -1.01 -1.17
C TYR A 96 3.53 -0.53 -2.62
N VAL A 97 3.83 0.76 -2.85
CA VAL A 97 3.96 1.33 -4.19
C VAL A 97 5.01 0.58 -5.01
N PHE A 98 6.16 0.27 -4.41
CA PHE A 98 7.21 -0.51 -5.07
C PHE A 98 6.72 -1.89 -5.52
N ILE A 99 6.03 -2.63 -4.65
CA ILE A 99 5.46 -3.95 -4.99
C ILE A 99 4.44 -3.80 -6.12
N CYS A 100 3.50 -2.86 -6.01
CA CYS A 100 2.48 -2.61 -7.04
C CYS A 100 3.10 -2.23 -8.39
N GLY A 101 4.17 -1.44 -8.38
CA GLY A 101 4.91 -1.07 -9.59
C GLY A 101 5.59 -2.25 -10.27
N ARG A 102 6.20 -3.16 -9.49
CA ARG A 102 6.78 -4.40 -10.01
C ARG A 102 5.74 -5.31 -10.63
N GLU A 103 4.60 -5.48 -9.98
CA GLU A 103 3.51 -6.32 -10.48
C GLU A 103 2.86 -5.74 -11.72
N LEU A 104 2.65 -4.41 -11.77
CA LEU A 104 2.13 -3.75 -12.96
C LEU A 104 3.08 -3.91 -14.15
N LYS A 105 4.40 -3.82 -13.94
CA LYS A 105 5.41 -4.12 -14.97
C LYS A 105 5.34 -5.58 -15.42
N ALA A 106 5.21 -6.53 -14.49
CA ALA A 106 5.09 -7.95 -14.81
C ALA A 106 3.84 -8.26 -15.65
N ILE A 107 2.69 -7.64 -15.33
CA ILE A 107 1.45 -7.78 -16.11
C ILE A 107 1.64 -7.24 -17.53
N LYS A 108 2.21 -6.04 -17.67
CA LYS A 108 2.48 -5.44 -18.99
C LYS A 108 3.44 -6.29 -19.82
N LEU A 109 4.48 -6.84 -19.19
CA LEU A 109 5.45 -7.70 -19.89
C LEU A 109 4.78 -8.99 -20.38
N LYS A 110 3.94 -9.62 -19.56
CA LYS A 110 3.20 -10.82 -19.95
C LYS A 110 2.30 -10.58 -21.17
N GLU A 111 1.62 -9.44 -21.23
CA GLU A 111 0.82 -9.06 -22.40
C GLU A 111 1.66 -8.92 -23.67
N LEU A 112 2.84 -8.33 -23.59
CA LEU A 112 3.74 -8.15 -24.74
C LEU A 112 4.28 -9.47 -25.29
N VAL A 113 4.50 -10.48 -24.44
CA VAL A 113 4.98 -11.80 -24.86
C VAL A 113 3.92 -12.58 -25.64
N HIS A 114 2.64 -12.40 -25.32
CA HIS A 114 1.53 -13.04 -26.04
C HIS A 114 1.15 -12.35 -27.36
N LEU A 115 1.77 -11.21 -27.68
CA LEU A 115 1.58 -10.47 -28.94
C LEU A 115 2.67 -10.76 -29.98
N LYS A 116 3.68 -11.59 -29.64
CA LYS A 116 4.66 -12.14 -30.58
C LYS A 116 4.24 -13.54 -31.01
#